data_AF-A0A7K9MJH5-F1
#
_entry.id   AF-A0A7K9MJH5-F1
#
_cell.length_a   1.000
_cell.length_b   1.000
_cell.length_c   1.000
_cell.angle_alpha   90.00
_cell.angle_beta   90.00
_cell.angle_gamma   90.00
#
_symmetry.space_group_name_H-M   'P 1'
#
loop_
_entity.id
_entity.type
_entity.pdbx_description
1 polymer ?
#
loop_
_entity_poly.entity_id
_entity_poly.type
_entity_poly.pdbx_seq_one_letter_code
_entity_poly.pdbx_strand_id
1 'polypeptide(L)'
;QVRQVTTIAVHPHFDMLSYDSDTALLQLSLSSLCTVSGWGITEEGGSSDFASRQLQQTQVPVPEKEICERNYYFSHPEGITASMLYAGFVSVGGQDS
;
A
#
# COMPACT_ATOMS: atom_id res chain seq x y z
N GLN A 1 -11.34 1.53 -17.40
CA GLN A 1 -10.59 2.17 -16.30
C GLN A 1 -9.14 2.30 -16.72
N VAL A 2 -8.58 3.52 -16.72
CA VAL A 2 -7.20 3.80 -17.16
C VAL A 2 -6.31 3.93 -15.93
N ARG A 3 -5.14 3.29 -15.92
CA ARG A 3 -4.15 3.36 -14.82
C ARG A 3 -2.83 3.89 -15.37
N GLN A 4 -2.14 4.71 -14.58
CA GLN A 4 -0.82 5.22 -14.94
C GLN A 4 0.24 4.13 -14.74
N VAL A 5 1.06 3.94 -15.76
CA VAL A 5 2.25 3.07 -15.73
C VAL A 5 3.44 3.94 -15.35
N THR A 6 4.18 3.56 -14.32
CA THR A 6 5.39 4.26 -13.87
C THR A 6 6.61 3.76 -14.60
N THR A 7 6.71 2.45 -14.80
CA THR A 7 7.86 1.81 -15.44
C THR A 7 7.39 0.70 -16.38
N ILE A 8 8.01 0.61 -17.55
CA ILE A 8 7.87 -0.50 -18.48
C ILE A 8 9.23 -1.18 -18.53
N ALA A 9 9.32 -2.44 -18.10
CA ALA A 9 10.53 -3.24 -18.18
C ALA A 9 10.37 -4.33 -19.24
N VAL A 10 11.01 -4.14 -20.38
CA VAL A 10 11.02 -5.11 -21.49
C VAL A 10 12.05 -6.20 -21.21
N HIS A 11 11.76 -7.44 -21.63
CA HIS A 11 12.69 -8.54 -21.46
C HIS A 11 14.07 -8.22 -22.10
N PRO A 12 15.19 -8.50 -21.42
CA PRO A 12 16.52 -8.09 -21.86
C PRO A 12 16.99 -8.74 -23.17
N HIS A 13 16.33 -9.83 -23.60
CA HIS A 13 16.64 -10.56 -24.83
C HIS A 13 15.57 -10.39 -25.92
N PHE A 14 14.71 -9.39 -25.82
CA PHE A 14 13.70 -9.14 -26.85
C PHE A 14 14.36 -8.88 -28.22
N ASP A 15 13.99 -9.69 -29.22
CA ASP A 15 14.41 -9.52 -30.62
C ASP A 15 13.21 -9.10 -31.47
N MET A 16 13.31 -7.92 -32.08
CA MET A 16 12.25 -7.35 -32.91
C MET A 16 12.04 -8.08 -34.24
N LEU A 17 13.04 -8.80 -34.74
CA LEU A 17 12.96 -9.50 -36.03
C LEU A 17 12.30 -10.87 -35.90
N SER A 18 12.62 -11.59 -34.83
CA SER A 18 12.07 -12.93 -34.56
C SER A 18 10.90 -12.93 -33.58
N TYR A 19 10.65 -11.81 -32.89
CA TYR A 19 9.73 -11.69 -31.75
C TYR A 19 10.08 -12.64 -30.59
N ASP A 20 11.32 -13.11 -30.53
CA ASP A 20 11.78 -13.90 -29.39
C ASP A 20 11.74 -13.04 -28.13
N SER A 21 11.33 -13.64 -27.02
CA SER A 21 11.17 -12.99 -25.72
C SER A 21 10.26 -11.74 -25.72
N ASP A 22 9.17 -11.74 -26.50
CA ASP A 22 8.15 -10.68 -26.50
C ASP A 22 7.33 -10.64 -25.20
N THR A 23 7.98 -10.22 -24.11
CA THR A 23 7.40 -10.07 -22.78
C THR A 23 7.88 -8.77 -22.14
N ALA A 24 7.00 -8.12 -21.39
CA ALA A 24 7.31 -6.91 -20.63
C ALA A 24 6.51 -6.86 -19.32
N LEU A 25 7.11 -6.29 -18.28
CA LEU A 25 6.46 -6.00 -17.01
C LEU A 25 6.04 -4.54 -16.98
N LEU A 26 4.78 -4.31 -16.60
CA LEU A 26 4.22 -2.97 -16.40
C LEU A 26 4.13 -2.69 -14.91
N GLN A 27 4.99 -1.81 -14.41
CA GLN A 27 4.88 -1.28 -13.05
C GLN A 27 3.86 -0.15 -13.06
N LEU A 28 2.82 -0.26 -12.24
CA LEU A 28 1.80 0.77 -12.08
C LEU A 28 2.21 1.72 -10.94
N SER A 29 1.75 2.98 -11.00
CA SER A 29 1.83 3.84 -9.81
C SER A 29 0.92 3.26 -8.73
N LEU A 30 1.51 2.86 -7.61
CA LEU A 30 0.78 2.42 -6.43
C LEU A 30 0.28 3.66 -5.67
N SER A 31 -0.70 4.35 -6.26
CA SER A 31 -1.75 5.00 -5.44
C SER A 31 -2.91 4.02 -5.25
N SER A 32 -2.61 2.72 -5.10
CA SER A 32 -3.64 1.70 -4.92
C SER A 32 -4.20 1.84 -3.53
N LEU A 33 -5.43 2.31 -3.45
CA LEU A 33 -6.24 2.16 -2.25
C LEU A 33 -6.41 0.66 -1.99
N CYS A 34 -5.93 0.21 -0.84
CA CYS A 34 -6.16 -1.13 -0.31
C CYS A 34 -7.39 -1.10 0.59
N THR A 35 -8.22 -2.14 0.49
CA THR A 35 -9.35 -2.33 1.39
C THR A 35 -8.88 -3.10 2.63
N VAL A 36 -9.04 -2.50 3.80
CA VAL A 36 -8.84 -3.14 5.10
C VAL A 36 -10.21 -3.38 5.72
N SER A 37 -10.43 -4.56 6.31
CA SER A 37 -11.71 -4.93 6.91
C SER A 37 -11.55 -5.63 8.25
N GLY A 38 -12.46 -5.41 9.20
CA GLY A 38 -12.43 -6.04 10.51
C GLY A 38 -13.65 -5.73 11.38
N TRP A 39 -13.75 -6.41 12.52
CA TRP A 39 -14.79 -6.22 13.54
C TRP A 39 -14.28 -5.51 14.80
N GLY A 40 -13.13 -4.84 14.69
CA GLY A 40 -12.48 -4.17 15.81
C GLY A 40 -13.33 -3.06 16.43
N ILE A 41 -12.79 -2.49 17.51
CA ILE A 41 -13.34 -1.30 18.15
C ILE A 41 -13.17 -0.13 17.17
N THR A 42 -14.24 0.60 16.90
CA THR A 42 -14.24 1.70 15.91
C THR A 42 -13.93 3.07 16.50
N GLU A 43 -13.75 3.15 17.81
CA GLU A 43 -13.50 4.38 18.56
C GLU A 43 -12.23 4.22 19.41
N GLU A 44 -11.34 5.21 19.30
CA GLU A 44 -10.10 5.27 20.09
C GLU A 44 -10.41 5.23 21.59
N GLY A 45 -9.79 4.32 22.34
CA GLY A 45 -10.02 4.15 23.78
C GLY A 45 -11.33 3.42 24.14
N GLY A 46 -12.08 2.89 23.17
CA GLY A 46 -13.26 2.07 23.44
C GLY A 46 -12.92 0.73 24.13
N SER A 47 -13.90 0.19 24.87
CA SER A 47 -13.84 -1.18 25.44
C SER A 47 -14.19 -2.25 24.38
N SER A 48 -13.84 -3.52 24.63
CA SER A 48 -14.24 -4.66 23.78
C SER A 48 -15.74 -4.75 23.52
N ASP A 49 -16.53 -4.15 24.40
CA ASP A 49 -17.99 -4.09 24.35
C ASP A 49 -18.50 -3.22 23.19
N PHE A 50 -17.64 -2.33 22.65
CA PHE A 50 -17.88 -1.47 21.49
C PHE A 50 -17.34 -2.05 20.18
N ALA A 51 -16.87 -3.31 20.19
CA ALA A 51 -16.53 -4.00 18.96
C ALA A 51 -17.74 -4.06 18.02
N SER A 52 -17.51 -3.80 16.73
CA SER A 52 -18.62 -3.69 15.80
C SER A 52 -19.32 -5.02 15.57
N ARG A 53 -20.65 -5.03 15.66
CA ARG A 53 -21.48 -6.20 15.34
C ARG A 53 -21.57 -6.47 13.83
N GLN A 54 -21.08 -5.55 13.00
CA GLN A 54 -21.03 -5.67 11.56
C GLN A 54 -19.59 -5.52 11.07
N LEU A 55 -19.23 -6.24 10.02
CA LEU A 55 -17.91 -6.11 9.41
C LEU A 55 -17.73 -4.67 8.92
N GLN A 56 -16.70 -3.99 9.43
CA GLN A 56 -16.31 -2.67 8.94
C GLN A 56 -15.29 -2.84 7.83
N GLN A 57 -15.26 -1.88 6.90
CA GLN A 57 -14.21 -1.79 5.90
C GLN A 57 -13.83 -0.34 5.67
N THR A 58 -12.58 -0.13 5.26
CA THR A 58 -12.04 1.18 4.94
C THR A 58 -11.05 1.06 3.79
N GLN A 59 -10.89 2.12 3.01
CA GLN A 59 -9.91 2.21 1.95
C GLN A 59 -8.76 3.10 2.39
N VAL A 60 -7.54 2.55 2.37
CA VAL A 60 -6.32 3.26 2.76
C VAL A 60 -5.28 3.20 1.64
N PRO A 61 -4.52 4.26 1.39
CA PRO A 61 -3.44 4.22 0.44
C PRO A 61 -2.26 3.41 1.01
N VAL A 62 -1.47 2.83 0.12
CA VAL A 62 -0.16 2.26 0.44
C VAL A 62 0.89 3.27 -0.03
N PRO A 63 1.36 4.17 0.84
CA PRO A 63 2.36 5.16 0.44
C PRO A 63 3.72 4.50 0.19
N GLU A 64 4.58 5.22 -0.53
CA GLU A 64 5.97 4.81 -0.75
C GLU A 64 6.72 4.68 0.58
N LYS A 65 7.67 3.73 0.63
CA LYS A 65 8.41 3.39 1.85
C LYS A 65 9.12 4.61 2.43
N GLU A 66 9.72 5.43 1.56
CA GLU A 66 10.45 6.65 1.92
C GLU A 66 9.54 7.68 2.60
N ILE A 67 8.27 7.75 2.18
CA ILE A 67 7.27 8.63 2.79
C ILE A 67 6.92 8.11 4.18
N CYS A 68 6.70 6.81 4.35
CA CYS A 68 6.39 6.25 5.66
C CYS A 68 7.56 6.37 6.63
N GLU A 69 8.78 6.05 6.20
CA GLU A 69 9.98 6.14 7.04
C GLU A 69 10.21 7.57 7.54
N ARG A 70 10.04 8.58 6.66
CA ARG A 70 10.19 9.98 7.03
C ARG A 70 9.14 10.45 8.04
N ASN A 71 7.89 10.00 7.92
CA ASN A 71 6.78 10.54 8.71
C ASN A 71 6.52 9.78 10.02
N TYR A 72 6.74 8.47 10.06
CA TYR A 72 6.39 7.63 11.21
C TYR A 72 7.59 6.98 11.90
N TYR A 73 8.66 6.69 11.15
CA TYR A 73 9.82 5.92 11.66
C TYR A 73 11.12 6.73 11.74
N PHE A 74 11.06 8.06 11.64
CA PHE A 74 12.24 8.94 11.73
C PHE A 74 13.08 8.69 13.01
N SER A 75 12.41 8.29 14.11
CA SER A 75 13.04 8.02 15.41
C SER A 75 13.33 6.52 15.66
N HIS A 76 12.98 5.63 14.73
CA HIS A 76 13.16 4.18 14.87
C HIS A 76 14.35 3.71 14.02
N PRO A 77 15.48 3.31 14.63
CA PRO A 77 16.71 3.00 13.90
C PRO A 77 16.60 1.78 12.97
N GLU A 78 15.63 0.89 13.19
CA GLU A 78 15.39 -0.28 12.33
C GLU A 78 14.45 0.00 11.13
N GLY A 79 13.74 1.14 11.14
CA GLY A 79 12.82 1.52 10.06
C GLY A 79 11.77 0.46 9.73
N ILE A 80 11.32 0.45 8.47
CA ILE A 80 10.41 -0.57 7.95
C ILE A 80 11.26 -1.67 7.33
N THR A 81 11.16 -2.90 7.86
CA THR A 81 11.91 -4.04 7.32
C THR A 81 11.39 -4.44 5.93
N ALA A 82 12.18 -5.20 5.17
CA ALA A 82 11.77 -5.65 3.83
C ALA A 82 10.52 -6.55 3.82
N SER A 83 10.13 -7.10 4.98
CA SER A 83 8.95 -7.93 5.16
C SER A 83 7.73 -7.17 5.71
N MET A 84 7.82 -5.85 5.86
CA MET A 84 6.74 -4.99 6.35
C MET A 84 6.22 -4.05 5.26
N LEU A 85 4.91 -3.79 5.29
CA LEU A 85 4.23 -2.81 4.44
C LEU A 85 3.42 -1.87 5.33
N TYR A 86 3.39 -0.59 4.96
CA TYR A 86 2.58 0.42 5.63
C TYR A 86 1.40 0.83 4.75
N ALA A 87 0.24 1.02 5.36
CA ALA A 87 -0.96 1.50 4.69
C ALA A 87 -1.69 2.46 5.63
N GLY A 88 -2.04 3.64 5.15
CA GLY A 88 -2.59 4.71 5.99
C GLY A 88 -2.37 6.10 5.39
N PHE A 89 -3.18 7.06 5.84
CA PHE A 89 -3.07 8.45 5.39
C PHE A 89 -2.03 9.19 6.22
N VAL A 90 -0.95 9.62 5.55
CA VAL A 90 0.20 10.30 6.17
C VAL A 90 -0.16 11.63 6.84
N SER A 91 -1.30 12.23 6.47
CA SER A 91 -1.69 13.59 6.87
C SER A 91 -3.05 13.70 7.57
N VAL A 92 -3.76 12.58 7.78
CA VAL A 92 -5.10 12.58 8.42
C VAL A 92 -5.17 11.38 9.37
N GLY A 93 -5.14 11.64 10.68
CA GLY A 93 -5.48 10.65 11.69
C GLY A 93 -7.01 10.49 11.82
N GLY A 94 -7.47 9.38 12.38
CA GLY A 94 -8.89 9.12 12.67
C GLY A 94 -9.52 7.95 11.91
N GLN A 95 -8.80 7.32 10.98
CA GLN A 95 -9.28 6.15 10.22
C GLN A 95 -8.57 4.85 10.61
N ASP A 96 -7.38 4.96 11.21
CA ASP A 96 -6.48 3.88 11.66
C ASP A 96 -5.85 4.14 13.05
N SER A 97 -6.28 5.19 13.75
CA SER A 97 -5.75 5.64 15.05
C SER A 97 -6.55 5.10 16.23
#